data_AF-A0A817NKY7-F1
#
_entry.id   AF-A0A817NKY7-F1
#
_cell.length_a   1.000
_cell.length_b   1.000
_cell.length_c   1.000
_cell.angle_alpha   90.00
_cell.angle_beta   90.00
_cell.angle_gamma   90.00
#
_symmetry.space_group_name_H-M   'P 1'
#
loop_
_entity.id
_entity.type
_entity.pdbx_description
1 polymer ?
#
loop_
_entity_poly.entity_id
_entity_poly.type
_entity_poly.pdbx_seq_one_letter_code
_entity_poly.pdbx_strand_id
1 'polypeptide(L)'
;MTTKWSDLLGENLIEANARQDSIIYRHVPISELDNKVVGIYFSAHWCGPCRNFTPKLAKCYEEVQSELQDRFEIVFVSSDQDEKSFDEYFQTMPWKAMPFSGSSNAFINQTISLLR
;
A
#
# COMPACT_ATOMS: atom_id res chain seq x y z
N MET A 1 18.21 13.70 12.88
CA MET A 1 16.96 14.08 12.21
C MET A 1 16.04 12.88 12.27
N THR A 2 14.81 13.04 12.75
CA THR A 2 13.79 11.97 12.71
C THR A 2 13.20 11.90 11.31
N THR A 3 13.37 10.77 10.64
CA THR A 3 12.74 10.51 9.33
C THR A 3 11.22 10.47 9.50
N LYS A 4 10.50 11.22 8.68
CA LYS A 4 9.04 11.23 8.66
C LYS A 4 8.51 10.23 7.64
N TRP A 5 7.26 9.80 7.80
CA TRP A 5 6.60 8.95 6.81
C TRP A 5 6.48 9.62 5.44
N SER A 6 6.27 10.94 5.41
CA SER A 6 6.25 11.74 4.18
C SER A 6 7.56 11.63 3.38
N ASP A 7 8.70 11.55 4.07
CA ASP A 7 10.02 11.44 3.42
C ASP A 7 10.18 10.08 2.72
N LEU A 8 9.52 9.04 3.22
CA LEU A 8 9.63 7.67 2.72
C LEU A 8 8.56 7.31 1.69
N LEU A 9 7.31 7.71 1.94
CA LEU A 9 6.10 7.25 1.25
C LEU A 9 5.38 8.37 0.47
N GLY A 10 5.81 9.62 0.60
CA GLY A 10 5.13 10.79 0.05
C GLY A 10 4.00 11.32 0.93
N GLU A 11 3.35 12.40 0.48
CA GLU A 11 2.35 13.14 1.26
C GLU A 11 0.98 12.46 1.34
N ASN A 12 0.67 11.57 0.39
CA ASN A 12 -0.63 10.93 0.28
C ASN A 12 -0.51 9.45 -0.04
N LEU A 13 -1.38 8.65 0.56
CA LEU A 13 -1.63 7.26 0.21
C LEU A 13 -2.98 7.15 -0.52
N ILE A 14 -3.28 5.95 -0.99
CA ILE A 14 -4.55 5.62 -1.63
C ILE A 14 -5.20 4.42 -0.95
N GLU A 15 -6.53 4.46 -0.93
CA GLU A 15 -7.38 3.34 -0.53
C GLU A 15 -8.33 2.99 -1.68
N ALA A 16 -8.54 1.69 -1.90
CA ALA A 16 -9.49 1.23 -2.88
C ALA A 16 -10.92 1.60 -2.44
N ASN A 17 -11.66 2.34 -3.28
CA ASN A 17 -13.09 2.56 -3.10
C ASN A 17 -13.82 1.99 -4.32
N ALA A 18 -14.61 0.94 -4.11
CA ALA A 18 -15.43 0.36 -5.17
C ALA A 18 -16.65 1.25 -5.39
N ARG A 19 -16.66 2.05 -6.47
CA ARG A 19 -17.89 2.59 -7.05
C ARG A 19 -18.08 2.00 -8.44
N GLN A 20 -19.33 1.57 -8.70
CA GLN A 20 -19.79 0.97 -9.95
C GLN A 20 -19.07 1.58 -11.17
N ASP A 21 -18.31 0.76 -11.88
CA ASP A 21 -17.79 1.00 -13.23
C ASP A 21 -16.50 1.84 -13.39
N SER A 22 -15.83 2.25 -12.31
CA SER A 22 -14.45 2.77 -12.37
C SER A 22 -13.73 2.56 -11.05
N ILE A 23 -12.46 2.15 -11.09
CA ILE A 23 -11.62 2.14 -9.89
C ILE A 23 -11.37 3.60 -9.53
N ILE A 24 -11.96 4.05 -8.43
CA ILE A 24 -11.71 5.38 -7.88
C ILE A 24 -10.95 5.18 -6.58
N TYR A 25 -9.70 5.63 -6.56
CA TYR A 25 -8.92 5.69 -5.33
C TYR A 25 -9.34 6.88 -4.48
N ARG A 26 -9.52 6.64 -3.19
CA ARG A 26 -9.59 7.72 -2.20
C ARG A 26 -8.17 8.08 -1.80
N HIS A 27 -7.75 9.31 -2.05
CA HIS A 27 -6.52 9.83 -1.48
C HIS A 27 -6.69 10.09 0.02
N VAL A 28 -5.69 9.69 0.79
CA VAL A 28 -5.66 9.84 2.24
C VAL A 28 -4.34 10.51 2.65
N PRO A 29 -4.37 11.44 3.61
CA PRO A 29 -3.15 12.14 4.04
C PRO A 29 -2.23 11.17 4.77
N ILE A 30 -0.91 11.32 4.59
CA ILE A 30 0.10 10.47 5.24
C ILE A 30 0.03 10.52 6.78
N SER A 31 -0.55 11.58 7.34
CA SER A 31 -0.78 11.72 8.78
C SER A 31 -1.75 10.68 9.35
N GLU A 32 -2.52 9.95 8.52
CA GLU A 32 -3.28 8.79 8.99
C GLU A 32 -2.38 7.66 9.53
N LEU A 33 -1.07 7.70 9.26
CA LEU A 33 -0.09 6.77 9.84
C LEU A 33 0.47 7.21 11.20
N ASP A 34 0.15 8.42 11.66
CA ASP A 34 0.72 8.96 12.88
C ASP A 34 0.32 8.10 14.10
N ASN A 35 1.31 7.76 14.93
CA ASN A 35 1.16 6.90 16.10
C ASN A 35 0.71 5.45 15.81
N LYS A 36 0.75 5.01 14.54
CA LYS A 36 0.50 3.62 14.16
C LYS A 36 1.80 2.84 14.00
N VAL A 37 1.72 1.53 14.24
CA VAL A 37 2.72 0.58 13.75
C VAL A 37 2.46 0.36 12.27
N VAL A 38 3.44 0.64 11.42
CA VAL A 38 3.29 0.57 9.96
C VAL A 38 4.09 -0.61 9.39
N GLY A 39 3.40 -1.54 8.73
CA GLY A 39 4.01 -2.59 7.93
C GLY A 39 4.13 -2.17 6.47
N ILE A 40 5.35 -2.11 5.93
CA ILE A 40 5.56 -1.86 4.49
C ILE A 40 5.54 -3.20 3.76
N TYR A 41 4.57 -3.37 2.86
CA TYR A 41 4.40 -4.62 2.12
C TYR A 41 4.81 -4.45 0.66
N PHE A 42 5.97 -5.01 0.30
CA PHE A 42 6.44 -5.06 -1.08
C PHE A 42 5.90 -6.30 -1.78
N SER A 43 5.18 -6.10 -2.88
CA SER A 43 4.55 -7.19 -3.60
C SER A 43 4.31 -6.82 -5.06
N ALA A 44 3.92 -7.79 -5.88
CA ALA A 44 3.54 -7.56 -7.27
C ALA A 44 2.49 -8.59 -7.68
N HIS A 45 1.58 -8.20 -8.57
CA HIS A 45 0.58 -9.09 -9.15
C HIS A 45 1.23 -10.26 -9.89
N TRP A 46 2.31 -10.01 -10.64
CA TRP A 46 3.03 -11.03 -11.40
C TRP A 46 3.77 -12.06 -10.53
N CYS A 47 4.00 -11.76 -9.24
CA CYS A 47 4.71 -12.65 -8.31
C CYS A 47 3.80 -13.79 -7.80
N GLY A 48 4.04 -15.01 -8.29
CA GLY A 48 3.27 -16.21 -7.92
C GLY A 48 3.19 -16.49 -6.41
N PRO A 49 4.32 -16.58 -5.68
CA PRO A 49 4.30 -16.77 -4.23
C PRO A 49 3.56 -15.66 -3.48
N CYS A 50 3.65 -14.42 -3.96
CA CYS A 50 3.01 -13.26 -3.35
C CYS A 50 1.49 -13.36 -3.40
N ARG A 51 0.91 -13.78 -4.54
CA ARG A 51 -0.54 -13.99 -4.68
C ARG A 51 -1.09 -15.04 -3.69
N ASN A 52 -0.27 -16.00 -3.28
CA ASN A 52 -0.66 -17.00 -2.27
C ASN A 52 -0.52 -16.48 -0.82
N PHE A 53 0.34 -15.49 -0.60
CA PHE A 53 0.59 -14.90 0.71
C PHE A 53 -0.41 -13.80 1.06
N THR A 54 -0.75 -12.94 0.09
CA THR A 54 -1.65 -11.79 0.29
C THR A 54 -2.98 -12.14 0.96
N PRO A 55 -3.70 -13.21 0.59
CA PRO A 55 -4.95 -13.59 1.27
C PRO A 55 -4.75 -13.96 2.75
N LYS A 56 -3.60 -14.56 3.09
CA LYS A 56 -3.27 -14.91 4.48
C LYS A 56 -2.94 -13.65 5.29
N LEU A 57 -2.21 -12.72 4.67
CA LEU A 57 -1.88 -11.44 5.28
C LEU A 57 -3.14 -10.58 5.49
N ALA A 58 -4.06 -10.54 4.52
CA ALA A 58 -5.34 -9.84 4.64
C ALA A 58 -6.16 -10.34 5.84
N LYS A 59 -6.29 -11.66 6.00
CA LYS A 59 -6.98 -12.25 7.15
C LYS A 59 -6.33 -11.86 8.48
N CYS A 60 -5.00 -11.95 8.57
CA CYS A 60 -4.26 -11.56 9.77
C CYS A 60 -4.41 -10.06 10.07
N TYR A 61 -4.40 -9.21 9.04
CA TYR A 61 -4.60 -7.78 9.17
C TYR A 61 -5.98 -7.44 9.75
N GLU A 62 -7.04 -8.09 9.29
CA GLU A 62 -8.40 -7.90 9.82
C GLU A 62 -8.50 -8.31 11.30
N GLU A 63 -7.88 -9.43 11.69
CA GLU A 63 -7.79 -9.88 13.08
C GLU A 63 -7.06 -8.84 13.94
N VAL A 64 -5.87 -8.40 13.51
CA VAL A 64 -5.06 -7.40 14.22
C VAL A 64 -5.76 -6.05 14.33
N GLN A 65 -6.46 -5.60 13.28
CA GLN A 65 -7.20 -4.35 13.32
C GLN A 65 -8.31 -4.38 14.38
N SER A 66 -8.98 -5.53 14.55
CA SER A 66 -10.00 -5.70 15.58
C SER A 66 -9.44 -5.63 17.01
N GLU A 67 -8.21 -6.09 17.22
CA GLU A 67 -7.56 -6.10 18.54
C GLU A 67 -6.88 -4.76 18.88
N LEU A 68 -6.24 -4.13 17.89
CA LEU A 68 -5.40 -2.96 18.11
C LEU A 68 -6.13 -1.62 17.96
N GLN A 69 -7.41 -1.62 17.55
CA GLN A 69 -8.25 -0.43 17.41
C GLN A 69 -7.58 0.65 16.56
N ASP A 70 -7.22 0.31 15.32
CA ASP A 70 -6.60 1.23 14.35
C ASP A 70 -5.16 1.67 14.67
N ARG A 71 -4.45 0.97 15.58
CA ARG A 71 -3.02 1.24 15.87
C ARG A 71 -2.04 0.51 14.95
N PHE A 72 -2.51 -0.24 13.97
CA PHE A 72 -1.70 -0.94 12.98
C PHE A 72 -2.20 -0.62 11.57
N GLU A 73 -1.28 -0.46 10.63
CA GLU A 73 -1.61 -0.24 9.22
C GLU A 73 -0.59 -0.93 8.31
N ILE A 74 -1.04 -1.40 7.16
CA ILE A 74 -0.18 -1.89 6.09
C ILE A 74 -0.18 -0.88 4.94
N VAL A 75 1.01 -0.58 4.42
CA VAL A 75 1.16 0.22 3.21
C VAL A 75 1.76 -0.66 2.12
N PHE A 76 0.95 -0.93 1.10
CA PHE A 76 1.36 -1.66 -0.09
C PHE A 76 2.24 -0.79 -1.00
N VAL A 77 3.40 -1.32 -1.35
CA VAL A 77 4.33 -0.74 -2.33
C VAL A 77 4.44 -1.71 -3.50
N SER A 78 3.82 -1.33 -4.62
CA SER A 78 3.71 -2.20 -5.77
C SER A 78 5.01 -2.31 -6.57
N SER A 79 5.24 -3.53 -7.06
CA SER A 79 6.25 -3.85 -8.05
C SER A 79 5.69 -4.23 -9.41
N ASP A 80 4.41 -3.94 -9.63
CA ASP A 80 3.77 -4.09 -10.93
C ASP A 80 4.35 -3.12 -11.96
N GLN A 81 4.27 -3.52 -13.23
CA GLN A 81 4.87 -2.79 -14.36
C GLN A 81 3.86 -1.88 -15.06
N ASP A 82 2.57 -2.10 -14.81
CA ASP A 82 1.46 -1.36 -15.41
C ASP A 82 0.34 -1.14 -14.40
N GLU A 83 -0.42 -0.07 -14.62
CA GLU A 83 -1.46 0.41 -13.68
C GLU A 83 -2.58 -0.61 -13.56
N LYS A 84 -2.93 -1.27 -14.66
CA LYS A 84 -3.96 -2.30 -14.66
C LYS A 84 -3.59 -3.49 -13.75
N SER A 85 -2.35 -3.98 -13.81
CA SER A 85 -1.89 -5.06 -12.93
C SER A 85 -1.90 -4.64 -11.45
N PHE A 86 -1.49 -3.41 -11.16
CA PHE A 86 -1.58 -2.83 -9.82
C PHE A 86 -3.03 -2.77 -9.33
N ASP A 87 -3.90 -2.21 -10.15
CA ASP A 87 -5.31 -1.98 -9.90
C ASP A 87 -6.04 -3.28 -9.57
N GLU A 88 -5.85 -4.32 -10.39
CA GLU A 88 -6.44 -5.64 -10.20
C GLU A 88 -6.00 -6.28 -8.89
N TYR A 89 -4.72 -6.11 -8.53
CA TYR A 89 -4.17 -6.74 -7.34
C TYR A 89 -4.52 -5.98 -6.06
N PHE A 90 -4.38 -4.65 -6.07
CA PHE A 90 -4.63 -3.81 -4.90
C PHE A 90 -6.09 -3.85 -4.45
N GLN A 91 -7.05 -4.01 -5.38
CA GLN A 91 -8.47 -4.19 -5.02
C GLN A 91 -8.74 -5.40 -4.12
N THR A 92 -7.83 -6.37 -4.09
CA THR A 92 -7.97 -7.55 -3.22
C THR A 92 -7.47 -7.32 -1.79
N MET A 93 -6.94 -6.13 -1.49
CA MET A 93 -6.26 -5.82 -0.24
C MET A 93 -7.06 -4.85 0.63
N PRO A 94 -7.22 -5.12 1.95
CA PRO A 94 -8.02 -4.30 2.85
C PRO A 94 -7.26 -3.11 3.48
N TRP A 95 -6.09 -2.73 2.92
CA TRP A 95 -5.18 -1.73 3.48
C TRP A 95 -4.85 -0.62 2.48
N LYS A 96 -3.96 0.31 2.86
CA LYS A 96 -3.54 1.45 2.03
C LYS A 96 -2.44 1.06 1.04
N ALA A 97 -2.30 1.81 -0.05
CA ALA A 97 -1.17 1.68 -0.98
C ALA A 97 -0.54 3.04 -1.28
N MET A 98 0.71 2.99 -1.74
CA MET A 98 1.28 4.12 -2.47
C MET A 98 0.64 4.25 -3.85
N PRO A 99 0.38 5.47 -4.36
CA PRO A 99 -0.09 5.68 -5.72
C PRO A 99 0.80 5.01 -6.77
N PHE A 100 0.18 4.37 -7.78
CA PHE A 100 0.89 3.67 -8.84
C PHE A 100 1.49 4.65 -9.87
N SER A 101 2.82 4.68 -9.95
CA SER A 101 3.64 5.39 -10.94
C SER A 101 3.58 6.94 -10.98
N GLY A 102 4.73 7.56 -11.28
CA GLY A 102 4.85 8.92 -11.82
C GLY A 102 5.25 10.03 -10.86
N SER A 103 4.36 10.42 -9.94
CA SER A 103 4.46 11.72 -9.24
C SER A 103 4.89 11.60 -7.77
N SER A 104 5.11 10.39 -7.27
CA SER A 104 5.55 10.18 -5.89
C SER A 104 7.07 10.36 -5.81
N ASN A 105 7.52 11.51 -5.29
CA ASN A 105 8.90 11.78 -4.85
C ASN A 105 9.34 10.89 -3.66
N ALA A 106 8.62 9.80 -3.40
CA ALA A 106 8.85 8.89 -2.30
C ALA A 106 10.19 8.17 -2.50
N PHE A 107 11.08 8.33 -1.53
CA PHE A 107 12.42 7.77 -1.53
C PHE A 107 12.42 6.24 -1.79
N ILE A 108 11.40 5.54 -1.29
CA ILE A 108 11.35 4.09 -1.35
C ILE A 108 11.11 3.56 -2.78
N ASN A 109 10.31 4.27 -3.58
CA ASN A 109 10.07 3.91 -4.97
C ASN A 109 11.32 4.15 -5.84
N GLN A 110 12.11 5.19 -5.54
CA GLN A 110 13.38 5.45 -6.23
C GLN A 110 14.46 4.43 -5.85
N THR A 111 14.52 4.02 -4.58
CA THR A 111 15.55 3.07 -4.12
C THR A 111 15.29 1.66 -4.64
N ILE A 112 14.02 1.25 -4.70
CA ILE A 112 13.65 -0.10 -5.15
C ILE A 112 13.73 -0.25 -6.66
N SER A 113 13.51 0.82 -7.43
CA SER A 113 13.71 0.77 -8.89
C SER A 113 15.17 0.51 -9.27
N LEU A 114 16.13 0.92 -8.43
CA LEU A 114 17.56 0.62 -8.61
C LEU A 114 17.93 -0.85 -8.31
N LEU A 115 17.03 -1.63 -7.72
CA LEU A 115 17.23 -3.04 -7.37
C LEU A 115 16.55 -4.00 -8.36
N ARG A 116 15.85 -3.48 -9.38
CA ARG A 116 15.16 -4.27 -10.42
C ARG A 116 15.97 -4.36 -11.71
#